data_AF-A0A315ESD2-F1
#
_entry.id   AF-A0A315ESD2-F1
#
_cell.length_a   1.000
_cell.length_b   1.000
_cell.length_c   1.000
_cell.angle_alpha   90.00
_cell.angle_beta   90.00
_cell.angle_gamma   90.00
#
_symmetry.space_group_name_H-M   'P 1'
#
loop_
_entity.id
_entity.type
_entity.pdbx_description
1 polymer ?
#
loop_
_entity_poly.entity_id
_entity_poly.type
_entity_poly.pdbx_seq_one_letter_code
_entity_poly.pdbx_strand_id
1 'polypeptide(L)'
;MIPECKDYATKGNSLDWKGPSCDSINWRGKKCHIFMLNEANEIAGVGRVDIGRDMQLIKGKPFCFDVKAMTAPPEVPDAFLVTLGYIDSAWFPDPRNEPDQFLTTVLLRLKQEDNGKLTITHDTSCLDSTNRIANLGTARKRLRECAVYLGK
;
A
#
# COMPACT_ATOMS: atom_id res chain seq x y z
N MET A 1 13.66 -8.97 18.39
CA MET A 1 13.11 -7.60 18.44
C MET A 1 14.23 -6.69 17.96
N ILE A 2 14.26 -6.42 16.66
CA ILE A 2 15.28 -5.52 16.07
C ILE A 2 14.69 -4.11 16.21
N PRO A 3 15.48 -3.13 16.63
CA PRO A 3 14.94 -1.91 17.20
C PRO A 3 14.05 -1.20 16.20
N GLU A 4 12.97 -0.61 16.69
CA GLU A 4 12.34 0.54 16.04
C GLU A 4 13.47 1.54 15.67
N CYS A 5 13.23 2.50 14.77
CA CYS A 5 14.23 3.52 14.37
C CYS A 5 14.85 4.36 15.53
N LYS A 6 14.63 3.98 16.80
CA LYS A 6 15.27 4.46 18.03
C LYS A 6 16.77 4.10 18.15
N ASP A 7 17.27 3.04 17.50
CA ASP A 7 18.68 2.62 17.67
C ASP A 7 19.62 3.02 16.51
N TYR A 8 19.12 3.77 15.53
CA TYR A 8 19.97 4.33 14.48
C TYR A 8 20.35 5.76 14.87
N ALA A 9 21.65 6.03 14.89
CA ALA A 9 22.22 7.31 15.32
C ALA A 9 21.49 8.50 14.69
N THR A 10 20.88 9.33 15.55
CA THR A 10 20.48 10.69 15.22
C THR A 10 21.73 11.45 14.79
N LYS A 11 21.63 12.29 13.75
CA LYS A 11 22.75 13.04 13.17
C LYS A 11 23.71 13.59 14.24
N GLY A 12 24.83 12.91 14.40
CA GLY A 12 25.82 13.24 15.42
C GLY A 12 26.86 12.14 15.50
N ASN A 13 27.98 12.36 14.82
CA ASN A 13 29.28 11.68 15.05
C ASN A 13 29.42 10.23 14.60
N SER A 14 29.26 9.97 13.30
CA SER A 14 29.98 8.87 12.66
C SER A 14 30.40 9.28 11.26
N LEU A 15 31.70 9.52 11.09
CA LEU A 15 32.35 9.83 9.81
C LEU A 15 32.39 8.62 8.84
N ASP A 16 31.78 7.48 9.18
CA ASP A 16 31.93 6.20 8.45
C ASP A 16 30.63 5.55 7.97
N TRP A 17 29.52 6.28 7.94
CA TRP A 17 28.23 5.65 7.68
C TRP A 17 27.86 5.60 6.17
N LYS A 18 27.71 4.38 5.64
CA LYS A 18 27.37 4.04 4.23
C LYS A 18 25.96 3.44 4.06
N GLY A 19 24.91 4.05 4.64
CA GLY A 19 23.52 3.54 4.59
C GLY A 19 22.45 4.62 4.30
N PRO A 20 21.14 4.37 4.58
CA PRO A 20 20.05 5.37 4.69
C PRO A 20 19.71 5.83 6.12
N SER A 21 19.67 7.13 6.41
CA SER A 21 19.52 7.63 7.78
C SER A 21 18.07 7.39 8.18
N CYS A 22 17.78 7.16 9.46
CA CYS A 22 16.39 6.97 9.88
C CYS A 22 15.50 8.17 9.54
N ASP A 23 16.06 9.38 9.51
CA ASP A 23 15.40 10.57 8.98
C ASP A 23 15.00 10.37 7.51
N SER A 24 15.91 9.88 6.66
CA SER A 24 15.63 9.66 5.24
C SER A 24 14.57 8.57 5.01
N ILE A 25 14.61 7.48 5.78
CA ILE A 25 13.63 6.39 5.71
C ILE A 25 12.25 6.89 6.17
N ASN A 26 12.20 7.63 7.28
CA ASN A 26 10.95 8.16 7.81
C ASN A 26 10.36 9.28 6.94
N TRP A 27 11.20 10.13 6.34
CA TRP A 27 10.77 11.23 5.47
C TRP A 27 10.32 10.74 4.09
N ARG A 28 10.92 9.65 3.60
CA ARG A 28 10.52 8.97 2.36
C ARG A 28 9.34 8.04 2.54
N GLY A 29 9.03 7.55 3.74
CA GLY A 29 7.80 6.80 3.99
C GLY A 29 6.58 7.67 3.67
N LYS A 30 5.86 7.36 2.59
CA LYS A 30 4.66 8.08 2.18
C LYS A 30 3.42 7.25 2.50
N LYS A 31 2.38 7.94 2.99
CA LYS A 31 1.04 7.36 3.04
C LYS A 31 0.54 7.22 1.61
N CYS A 32 0.10 6.03 1.25
CA CYS A 32 -0.45 5.77 -0.07
C CYS A 32 -1.87 6.30 -0.16
N HIS A 33 -2.19 6.92 -1.30
CA HIS A 33 -3.53 7.41 -1.59
C HIS A 33 -3.93 6.96 -2.99
N ILE A 34 -5.18 6.60 -3.16
CA ILE A 34 -5.83 6.37 -4.45
C ILE A 34 -6.81 7.52 -4.67
N PHE A 35 -6.64 8.20 -5.79
CA PHE A 35 -7.50 9.29 -6.22
C PHE A 35 -8.43 8.74 -7.29
N MET A 36 -9.73 8.88 -7.08
CA MET A 36 -10.73 8.58 -8.11
C MET A 36 -11.18 9.89 -8.72
N LEU A 37 -11.17 9.93 -10.06
CA LEU A 37 -11.61 11.09 -10.83
C LEU A 37 -13.02 10.83 -11.39
N ASN A 38 -13.83 11.88 -11.50
CA ASN A 38 -15.09 11.84 -12.23
C ASN A 38 -14.85 11.97 -13.76
N GLU A 39 -15.94 11.96 -14.55
CA GLU A 39 -15.88 12.12 -16.01
C GLU A 39 -15.31 13.48 -16.45
N ALA A 40 -15.38 14.49 -15.58
CA ALA A 40 -14.79 15.82 -15.79
C ALA A 40 -13.30 15.90 -15.38
N ASN A 41 -12.68 14.79 -14.98
CA ASN A 41 -11.30 14.71 -14.45
C ASN A 41 -11.09 15.42 -13.10
N GLU A 42 -12.14 15.65 -12.34
CA GLU A 42 -12.06 16.23 -11.00
C GLU A 42 -11.98 15.13 -9.94
N ILE A 43 -11.33 15.40 -8.81
CA ILE A 43 -11.22 14.43 -7.71
C ILE A 43 -12.61 14.21 -7.09
N ALA A 44 -13.18 13.03 -7.33
CA ALA A 44 -14.45 12.60 -6.75
C ALA A 44 -14.27 11.98 -5.35
N GLY A 45 -13.12 11.33 -5.12
CA GLY A 45 -12.81 10.67 -3.86
C GLY A 45 -11.32 10.41 -3.67
N VAL A 46 -10.90 10.37 -2.41
CA VAL A 46 -9.53 10.02 -2.02
C VAL A 46 -9.57 8.92 -0.98
N GLY A 47 -8.99 7.76 -1.30
CA GLY A 47 -8.84 6.64 -0.38
C GLY A 47 -7.43 6.55 0.14
N ARG A 48 -7.25 6.42 1.44
CA ARG A 48 -5.94 6.08 2.01
C ARG A 48 -5.76 4.57 1.96
N VAL A 49 -4.63 4.14 1.42
CA VAL A 49 -4.19 2.73 1.43
C VAL A 49 -3.10 2.57 2.47
N ASP A 50 -3.24 1.55 3.30
CA ASP A 50 -2.23 1.20 4.30
C ASP A 50 -1.58 -0.12 3.90
N ILE A 51 -0.35 -0.04 3.42
CA ILE A 51 0.48 -1.21 3.11
C ILE A 51 1.32 -1.47 4.36
N GLY A 52 1.11 -2.63 4.96
CA GLY A 52 1.82 -3.10 6.13
C GLY A 52 3.28 -3.36 5.79
N ARG A 53 4.18 -2.98 6.70
CA ARG A 53 5.61 -3.19 6.52
C ARG A 53 5.97 -4.63 6.85
N ASP A 54 6.54 -5.32 5.89
CA ASP A 54 7.15 -6.62 6.09
C ASP A 54 8.67 -6.52 6.17
N MET A 55 9.22 -6.68 7.38
CA MET A 55 10.66 -6.52 7.63
C MET A 55 11.52 -7.62 7.01
N GLN A 56 10.93 -8.73 6.56
CA GLN A 56 11.66 -9.75 5.82
C GLN A 56 11.88 -9.38 4.36
N LEU A 57 11.06 -8.46 3.81
CA LEU A 57 11.15 -8.01 2.43
C LEU A 57 11.84 -6.66 2.28
N ILE A 58 11.45 -5.69 3.10
CA ILE A 58 11.89 -4.31 2.96
C ILE A 58 12.56 -3.79 4.23
N LYS A 59 13.65 -3.07 4.06
CA LYS A 59 14.41 -2.43 5.14
C LYS A 59 13.74 -1.13 5.58
N GLY A 60 13.18 -0.36 4.65
CA GLY A 60 12.44 0.87 4.91
C GLY A 60 10.94 0.66 5.10
N LYS A 61 10.14 1.67 4.75
CA LYS A 61 8.67 1.61 4.73
C LYS A 61 8.18 1.35 3.29
N PRO A 62 6.98 0.79 3.11
CA PRO A 62 6.37 0.72 1.79
C PRO A 62 6.24 2.13 1.20
N PHE A 63 6.72 2.31 -0.03
CA PHE A 63 6.51 3.52 -0.81
C PHE A 63 5.69 3.16 -2.05
N CYS A 64 4.48 3.70 -2.16
CA CYS A 64 3.64 3.43 -3.32
C CYS A 64 4.27 3.96 -4.60
N PHE A 65 4.37 3.09 -5.59
CA PHE A 65 5.03 3.36 -6.85
C PHE A 65 4.01 3.49 -7.97
N ASP A 66 3.16 2.48 -8.17
CA ASP A 66 2.16 2.49 -9.22
C ASP A 66 0.98 1.53 -8.96
N VAL A 67 -0.04 1.65 -9.82
CA VAL A 67 -1.16 0.71 -9.92
C VAL A 67 -0.87 -0.24 -11.07
N LYS A 68 -0.87 -1.55 -10.81
CA LYS A 68 -0.63 -2.58 -11.83
C LYS A 68 -1.91 -3.08 -12.48
N ALA A 69 -2.97 -3.23 -11.69
CA ALA A 69 -4.25 -3.71 -12.17
C ALA A 69 -5.37 -3.30 -11.22
N MET A 70 -6.58 -3.16 -11.75
CA MET A 70 -7.78 -2.88 -10.98
C MET A 70 -8.98 -3.62 -11.58
N THR A 71 -9.89 -4.09 -10.73
CA THR A 71 -11.14 -4.70 -11.16
C THR A 71 -12.21 -4.58 -10.10
N ALA A 72 -13.48 -4.55 -10.50
CA ALA A 72 -14.58 -4.77 -9.57
C ALA A 72 -14.65 -6.27 -9.24
N PRO A 73 -14.57 -6.67 -7.95
CA PRO A 73 -14.77 -8.06 -7.54
C PRO A 73 -16.28 -8.36 -7.45
N PRO A 74 -16.82 -9.37 -8.14
CA PRO A 74 -18.22 -9.76 -7.98
C PRO A 74 -18.56 -10.27 -6.58
N GLU A 75 -17.55 -10.70 -5.82
CA GLU A 75 -17.70 -11.21 -4.45
C GLU A 75 -18.08 -10.13 -3.43
N VAL A 76 -17.81 -8.87 -3.76
CA VAL A 76 -17.91 -7.75 -2.82
C VAL A 76 -18.54 -6.55 -3.52
N PRO A 77 -19.80 -6.18 -3.19
CA PRO A 77 -20.46 -5.05 -3.82
C PRO A 77 -19.77 -3.73 -3.46
N ASP A 78 -19.91 -2.76 -4.36
CA ASP A 78 -19.38 -1.40 -4.23
C ASP A 78 -17.90 -1.38 -3.81
N ALA A 79 -17.08 -2.15 -4.53
CA ALA A 79 -15.67 -2.28 -4.20
C ALA A 79 -14.77 -2.38 -5.45
N PHE A 80 -13.49 -2.11 -5.24
CA PHE A 80 -12.42 -2.41 -6.18
C PHE A 80 -11.36 -3.28 -5.52
N LEU A 81 -10.90 -4.29 -6.25
CA LEU A 81 -9.62 -4.93 -6.01
C LEU A 81 -8.56 -4.20 -6.82
N VAL A 82 -7.50 -3.77 -6.17
CA VAL A 82 -6.40 -3.03 -6.79
C VAL A 82 -5.08 -3.72 -6.47
N THR A 83 -4.36 -4.16 -7.49
CA THR A 83 -2.98 -4.62 -7.36
C THR A 83 -2.05 -3.42 -7.50
N LEU A 84 -1.23 -3.19 -6.48
CA LEU A 84 -0.32 -2.07 -6.34
C LEU A 84 1.13 -2.54 -6.38
N GLY A 85 1.98 -1.76 -7.04
CA GLY A 85 3.43 -1.82 -6.89
C GLY A 85 3.89 -0.89 -5.78
N TYR A 86 4.74 -1.37 -4.88
CA TYR A 86 5.44 -0.56 -3.90
C TYR A 86 6.92 -0.91 -3.88
N ILE A 87 7.74 0.06 -3.49
CA ILE A 87 9.19 -0.10 -3.37
C ILE A 87 9.62 0.09 -1.91
N ASP A 88 10.82 -0.37 -1.60
CA ASP A 88 11.43 -0.09 -0.31
C ASP A 88 11.82 1.40 -0.23
N SER A 89 11.28 2.18 0.71
CA SER A 89 11.66 3.60 0.87
C SER A 89 13.12 3.79 1.28
N ALA A 90 13.79 2.74 1.78
CA ALA A 90 15.23 2.71 2.04
C ALA A 90 16.05 2.38 0.79
N TRP A 91 15.42 2.22 -0.37
CA TRP A 91 16.11 2.09 -1.64
C TRP A 91 16.67 3.44 -2.09
N PHE A 92 17.97 3.46 -2.40
CA PHE A 92 18.69 4.59 -2.97
C PHE A 92 19.28 4.13 -4.30
N PRO A 93 18.62 4.41 -5.43
CA PRO A 93 19.13 4.02 -6.72
C PRO A 93 20.37 4.78 -7.12
N ASP A 94 21.23 4.07 -7.84
CA ASP A 94 21.82 4.62 -9.05
C ASP A 94 20.70 5.00 -10.03
N PRO A 95 20.57 6.27 -10.47
CA PRO A 95 19.47 6.75 -11.32
C PRO A 95 19.32 6.02 -12.67
N ARG A 96 20.25 5.11 -13.01
CA ARG A 96 20.19 4.25 -14.20
C ARG A 96 19.40 2.96 -14.00
N ASN A 97 19.03 2.59 -12.77
CA ASN A 97 18.35 1.34 -12.46
C ASN A 97 16.96 1.59 -11.87
N GLU A 98 15.97 0.83 -12.32
CA GLU A 98 14.65 0.80 -11.70
C GLU A 98 14.69 0.04 -10.34
N PRO A 99 13.83 0.43 -9.38
CA PRO A 99 13.73 -0.28 -8.11
C PRO A 99 13.11 -1.66 -8.28
N ASP A 100 13.54 -2.59 -7.44
CA ASP A 100 12.76 -3.80 -7.20
C ASP A 100 11.39 -3.42 -6.66
N GLN A 101 10.34 -3.89 -7.34
CA GLN A 101 8.95 -3.63 -6.97
C GLN A 101 8.35 -4.85 -6.30
N PHE A 102 7.72 -4.61 -5.17
CA PHE A 102 6.91 -5.57 -4.45
C PHE A 102 5.44 -5.35 -4.81
N LEU A 103 4.68 -6.44 -4.87
CA LEU A 103 3.28 -6.41 -5.26
C LEU A 103 2.39 -6.79 -4.07
N THR A 104 1.27 -6.09 -3.97
CA THR A 104 0.19 -6.43 -3.04
C THR A 104 -1.15 -6.11 -3.68
N THR A 105 -2.21 -6.79 -3.24
CA THR A 105 -3.57 -6.50 -3.69
C THR A 105 -4.40 -6.06 -2.50
N VAL A 106 -5.08 -4.94 -2.67
CA VAL A 106 -5.92 -4.31 -1.63
C VAL A 106 -7.38 -4.30 -2.07
N LEU A 107 -8.28 -4.38 -1.10
CA LEU A 107 -9.72 -4.21 -1.31
C LEU A 107 -10.13 -2.81 -0.88
N LEU A 108 -10.74 -2.05 -1.77
CA LEU A 108 -11.24 -0.70 -1.51
C LEU A 108 -12.76 -0.70 -1.56
N ARG A 109 -13.41 -0.31 -0.48
CA ARG A 109 -14.86 -0.12 -0.40
C ARG A 109 -15.21 1.29 -0.81
N LEU A 110 -16.25 1.41 -1.62
CA LEU A 110 -16.82 2.65 -2.09
C LEU A 110 -18.11 2.90 -1.33
N LYS A 111 -18.29 4.15 -0.91
CA LYS A 111 -19.57 4.60 -0.37
C LYS A 111 -19.82 6.00 -0.91
N GLN A 112 -20.91 6.15 -1.64
CA GLN A 112 -21.40 7.49 -1.98
C GLN A 112 -22.15 8.04 -0.77
N GLU A 113 -21.70 9.19 -0.28
CA GLU A 113 -22.36 9.90 0.81
C GLU A 113 -23.52 10.75 0.25
N ASP A 114 -24.48 11.11 1.11
CA ASP A 114 -25.69 11.86 0.73
C ASP A 114 -25.40 13.24 0.10
N ASN A 115 -24.21 13.80 0.36
CA ASN A 115 -23.73 15.05 -0.23
C ASN A 115 -23.03 14.87 -1.59
N GLY A 116 -23.10 13.67 -2.18
CA GLY A 116 -22.49 13.33 -3.46
C GLY A 116 -21.00 13.01 -3.39
N LYS A 117 -20.34 13.11 -2.22
CA LYS A 117 -18.93 12.77 -2.04
C LYS A 117 -18.71 11.25 -2.08
N LEU A 118 -17.65 10.82 -2.76
CA LEU A 118 -17.21 9.42 -2.72
C LEU A 118 -16.24 9.20 -1.56
N THR A 119 -16.63 8.37 -0.60
CA THR A 119 -15.75 7.84 0.44
C THR A 119 -15.12 6.53 -0.05
N ILE A 120 -13.80 6.42 0.08
CA ILE A 120 -13.04 5.23 -0.29
C ILE A 120 -12.31 4.72 0.95
N THR A 121 -12.56 3.47 1.34
CA THR A 121 -11.98 2.86 2.55
C THR A 121 -11.19 1.61 2.20
N HIS A 122 -9.97 1.48 2.72
CA HIS A 122 -9.20 0.24 2.60
C HIS A 122 -9.75 -0.82 3.57
N ASP A 123 -10.36 -1.87 3.03
CA ASP A 123 -10.93 -2.98 3.77
C ASP A 123 -9.90 -4.10 3.93
N THR A 124 -9.37 -4.22 5.15
CA THR A 124 -8.33 -5.21 5.49
C THR A 124 -8.89 -6.49 6.11
N SER A 125 -10.21 -6.69 6.10
CA SER A 125 -10.84 -7.83 6.77
C SER A 125 -10.42 -9.19 6.19
N CYS A 126 -10.26 -9.26 4.87
CA CYS A 126 -9.91 -10.48 4.14
C CYS A 126 -8.52 -10.44 3.51
N LEU A 127 -8.06 -9.23 3.19
CA LEU A 127 -6.76 -8.94 2.60
C LEU A 127 -6.04 -8.01 3.57
N ASP A 128 -5.33 -8.57 4.54
CA ASP A 128 -4.63 -7.77 5.53
C ASP A 128 -3.58 -6.86 4.89
N SER A 129 -3.20 -5.79 5.59
CA SER A 129 -2.24 -4.81 5.06
C SER A 129 -0.86 -5.39 4.71
N THR A 130 -0.48 -6.52 5.30
CA THR A 130 0.81 -7.19 5.06
C THR A 130 0.76 -8.27 3.98
N ASN A 131 -0.42 -8.50 3.39
CA ASN A 131 -0.58 -9.54 2.37
C ASN A 131 0.31 -9.25 1.15
N ARG A 132 0.73 -10.34 0.50
CA ARG A 132 1.64 -10.30 -0.65
C ARG A 132 1.00 -10.85 -1.93
N ILE A 133 -0.33 -10.75 -2.03
CA ILE A 133 -1.05 -11.32 -3.16
C ILE A 133 -0.81 -10.41 -4.37
N ALA A 134 -0.04 -10.92 -5.34
CA ALA A 134 0.40 -10.16 -6.50
C ALA A 134 -0.58 -10.23 -7.70
N ASN A 135 -1.69 -10.97 -7.59
CA ASN A 135 -2.61 -11.15 -8.71
C ASN A 135 -4.07 -11.15 -8.27
N LEU A 136 -4.94 -10.63 -9.15
CA LEU A 136 -6.37 -10.45 -8.88
C LEU A 136 -7.13 -11.79 -8.72
N GLY A 137 -6.70 -12.86 -9.38
CA GLY A 137 -7.35 -14.18 -9.31
C GLY A 137 -7.23 -14.82 -7.92
N THR A 138 -6.02 -14.84 -7.36
CA THR A 138 -5.75 -15.29 -6.00
C THR A 138 -6.44 -14.38 -4.98
N ALA A 139 -6.44 -13.06 -5.19
CA ALA A 139 -7.14 -12.13 -4.31
C ALA A 139 -8.64 -12.41 -4.26
N ARG A 140 -9.29 -12.60 -5.43
CA ARG A 140 -10.71 -12.99 -5.50
C ARG A 140 -10.97 -14.32 -4.81
N LYS A 141 -10.14 -15.33 -5.03
CA LYS A 141 -10.25 -16.62 -4.32
C LYS A 141 -10.22 -16.41 -2.81
N ARG A 142 -9.27 -15.61 -2.31
CA ARG A 142 -9.17 -15.28 -0.89
C ARG A 142 -10.41 -14.53 -0.37
N LEU A 143 -10.97 -13.61 -1.15
CA LEU A 143 -12.22 -12.94 -0.81
C LEU A 143 -13.40 -13.92 -0.72
N ARG A 144 -13.53 -14.88 -1.65
CA ARG A 144 -14.59 -15.92 -1.58
C ARG A 144 -14.48 -16.74 -0.32
N GLU A 145 -13.28 -17.25 -0.04
CA GLU A 145 -13.02 -18.03 1.17
C GLU A 145 -13.34 -17.20 2.42
N CYS A 146 -12.89 -15.96 2.46
CA CYS A 146 -13.15 -15.07 3.58
C CYS A 146 -14.63 -14.67 3.73
N ALA A 147 -15.36 -14.44 2.64
CA ALA A 147 -16.79 -14.14 2.67
C ALA A 147 -17.59 -15.33 3.23
N VAL A 148 -17.17 -16.57 2.94
CA VAL A 148 -17.71 -17.78 3.57
C VAL A 148 -17.41 -17.83 5.08
N TYR A 149 -16.34 -17.18 5.55
CA TYR A 149 -16.01 -17.07 6.98
C TYR A 149 -16.61 -15.85 7.70
N LEU A 150 -16.88 -14.75 6.99
CA LEU A 150 -17.43 -13.51 7.55
C LEU A 150 -18.97 -13.43 7.46
N GLY A 151 -19.59 -14.29 6.65
CA GLY A 151 -21.03 -14.55 6.66
C GLY A 151 -21.33 -15.92 7.31
N LYS A 152 -22.44 -16.18 8.00
CA LYS A 152 -23.76 -15.53 7.92
C LYS A 152 -24.14 -15.09 6.51
#